data_AF-A0A536I711-F1
#
_entry.id   AF-A0A536I711-F1
#
_cell.length_a   1.000
_cell.length_b   1.000
_cell.length_c   1.000
_cell.angle_alpha   90.00
_cell.angle_beta   90.00
_cell.angle_gamma   90.00
#
_symmetry.space_group_name_H-M   'P 1'
#
loop_
_entity.id
_entity.type
_entity.pdbx_description
1 polymer ?
#
loop_
_entity_poly.entity_id
_entity_poly.type
_entity_poly.pdbx_seq_one_letter_code
_entity_poly.pdbx_strand_id
1 'polypeptide(L)' 'LFIFITPPSTAELLSRLTGRNTESPGALAVRQKEALIELGLAKDYEHVVCNRHVDETAREILAMIAAEHERRQTRV' A
#
# COMPACT_ATOMS: atom_id res chain seq x y z
N LEU A 1 -9.23 -3.95 -10.93
CA LEU A 1 -8.55 -4.32 -9.69
C LEU A 1 -7.34 -3.42 -9.45
N PHE A 2 -7.60 -2.28 -8.82
CA PHE A 2 -6.59 -1.43 -8.21
C PHE A 2 -6.56 -1.66 -6.69
N ILE A 3 -5.40 -2.04 -6.15
CA ILE A 3 -5.20 -2.32 -4.72
C ILE A 3 -4.21 -1.29 -4.15
N PHE A 4 -4.62 -0.58 -3.11
CA PHE A 4 -3.76 0.34 -2.37
C PHE A 4 -3.24 -0.32 -1.09
N ILE A 5 -1.94 -0.27 -0.87
CA ILE A 5 -1.32 -0.86 0.33
C ILE A 5 -0.95 0.25 1.31
N THR A 6 -1.56 0.22 2.50
CA THR A 6 -1.29 1.20 3.56
C THR A 6 -0.39 0.61 4.64
N PRO A 7 0.49 1.41 5.24
CA PRO A 7 1.08 1.06 6.53
C PRO A 7 0.00 1.11 7.64
N PRO A 8 0.19 0.41 8.76
CA PRO A 8 -0.78 0.41 9.87
C PRO A 8 -0.85 1.74 10.62
N SER A 9 0.14 2.61 10.45
CA SER A 9 0.11 3.98 10.95
C SER A 9 1.04 4.89 10.15
N THR A 10 0.81 6.20 10.23
CA THR A 10 1.73 7.22 9.69
C THR A 10 3.09 7.17 10.39
N ALA A 11 3.14 6.89 11.70
CA ALA A 11 4.39 6.71 12.42
C ALA A 11 5.23 5.56 11.85
N GLU A 12 4.58 4.44 11.52
CA GLU A 12 5.26 3.30 10.92
C GLU A 12 5.70 3.58 9.48
N LEU A 13 4.91 4.33 8.71
CA LEU A 13 5.33 4.83 7.40
C LEU A 13 6.65 5.60 7.48
N LEU A 14 6.71 6.57 8.39
CA LEU A 14 7.89 7.42 8.59
C LEU A 14 9.09 6.61 9.08
N SER A 15 8.86 5.63 9.97
CA SER A 15 9.89 4.70 10.43
C SER A 15 10.44 3.84 9.28
N ARG A 16 9.58 3.32 8.40
CA ARG A 16 10.01 2.54 7.22
C ARG A 16 10.74 3.37 6.18
N LEU A 17 10.40 4.65 6.03
CA LEU A 17 11.10 5.57 5.12
C LEU A 17 12.49 5.95 5.66
N THR A 18 12.58 6.26 6.95
CA THR A 18 13.85 6.59 7.62
C THR A 18 14.80 5.39 7.69
N GLY A 19 14.28 4.18 7.95
CA GLY A 19 15.06 2.95 8.07
C GLY A 19 15.75 2.49 6.79
N ARG A 20 15.40 3.07 5.63
CA ARG A 20 16.08 2.75 4.36
C ARG A 20 17.52 3.27 4.32
N ASN A 21 17.91 4.25 5.14
CA ASN A 21 19.28 4.79 5.30
C ASN A 21 20.05 5.13 4.00
N THR A 22 19.37 5.18 2.85
CA THR A 22 19.97 5.39 1.52
C THR A 22 19.71 6.79 0.96
N GLU A 23 18.98 7.64 1.69
CA GLU A 23 18.51 8.94 1.21
C GLU A 23 19.10 10.09 2.03
N SER A 24 19.36 11.22 1.37
CA SER A 24 19.75 12.45 2.08
C SER A 24 18.58 13.00 2.90
N PRO A 25 18.83 13.79 3.97
CA PRO A 25 17.77 14.35 4.80
C PRO A 25 16.71 15.16 4.01
N GLY A 26 17.15 15.89 2.97
CA GLY A 26 16.25 16.67 2.11
C GLY A 26 15.35 15.79 1.22
N ALA A 27 15.91 14.73 0.64
CA ALA A 27 15.13 13.78 -0.18
C ALA A 27 14.10 13.02 0.67
N LEU A 28 14.48 12.65 1.89
CA LEU A 28 13.58 11.99 2.84
C LEU A 28 12.38 12.89 3.20
N ALA A 29 12.60 14.18 3.47
CA ALA A 29 11.53 15.11 3.82
C ALA A 29 10.50 15.28 2.68
N VAL A 30 10.98 15.34 1.43
CA VAL A 30 10.09 15.38 0.24
C VAL A 30 9.28 14.10 0.17
N ARG A 31 9.93 12.95 0.30
CA ARG A 31 9.29 11.63 0.22
C ARG A 31 8.25 11.41 1.33
N GLN A 32 8.52 11.87 2.54
CA GLN A 32 7.57 11.83 3.65
C GLN A 32 6.32 12.67 3.36
N LYS A 33 6.51 13.88 2.82
CA LYS A 33 5.40 14.76 2.43
C LYS A 33 4.55 14.12 1.33
N GLU A 34 5.19 13.58 0.29
CA GLU A 34 4.51 12.91 -0.83
C GLU A 34 3.71 11.71 -0.34
N ALA A 35 4.31 10.85 0.49
CA ALA A 35 3.64 9.67 1.01
C ALA A 35 2.37 10.02 1.83
N LEU A 36 2.37 11.13 2.57
CA LEU A 36 1.17 11.62 3.27
C LEU A 36 0.08 12.10 2.31
N ILE A 37 0.45 12.72 1.18
CA ILE A 37 -0.49 13.13 0.14
C ILE A 37 -1.09 11.89 -0.53
N GLU A 38 -0.26 10.91 -0.87
CA GLU A 38 -0.69 9.65 -1.49
C GLU A 38 -1.65 8.85 -0.62
N LEU A 39 -1.48 8.85 0.72
CA LEU A 39 -2.44 8.24 1.64
C LEU A 39 -3.86 8.83 1.48
N GLY A 40 -3.98 10.11 1.10
CA GLY A 40 -5.27 10.74 0.83
C GLY A 40 -5.95 10.26 -0.46
N LEU A 41 -5.19 9.64 -1.38
CA LEU A 41 -5.67 9.06 -2.63
C LEU A 41 -6.16 7.61 -2.44
N ALA A 42 -5.95 7.01 -1.27
CA ALA A 42 -6.36 5.62 -0.99
C ALA A 42 -7.85 5.37 -1.26
N LYS A 43 -8.70 6.40 -1.10
CA LYS A 43 -10.14 6.36 -1.38
C LYS A 43 -10.50 6.14 -2.84
N ASP A 44 -9.57 6.40 -3.76
CA ASP A 44 -9.79 6.28 -5.21
C ASP A 44 -9.50 4.85 -5.72
N TYR A 45 -9.06 3.95 -4.85
CA TYR A 45 -8.74 2.56 -5.17
C TYR A 45 -9.91 1.62 -4.84
N GLU A 46 -10.02 0.53 -5.60
CA GLU A 46 -11.06 -0.49 -5.40
C GLU A 46 -10.91 -1.22 -4.05
N HIS A 47 -9.68 -1.44 -3.61
CA HIS A 47 -9.36 -2.10 -2.35
C HIS A 47 -8.23 -1.38 -1.61
N VAL A 48 -8.33 -1.31 -0.28
CA VAL A 48 -7.30 -0.77 0.60
C VAL A 48 -6.89 -1.86 1.59
N VAL A 49 -5.61 -2.27 1.56
CA VAL A 49 -5.06 -3.35 2.38
C VAL A 49 -4.01 -2.80 3.33
N CYS A 50 -4.12 -3.12 4.62
CA CYS A 50 -3.18 -2.69 5.65
C CYS A 50 -2.02 -3.69 5.79
N ASN A 51 -0.79 -3.24 5.55
CA ASN A 51 0.43 -4.03 5.61
C ASN A 51 1.00 -4.14 7.03
N ARG A 52 0.38 -4.99 7.85
CA ARG A 52 0.85 -5.33 9.22
C ARG A 52 1.88 -6.46 9.21
N HIS A 53 1.55 -7.56 8.53
CA HIS A 53 2.38 -8.75 8.41
C HIS A 53 2.50 -9.14 6.94
N VAL A 54 3.73 -9.23 6.44
CA VAL A 54 4.00 -9.44 5.01
C VAL A 54 3.28 -10.67 4.46
N ASP A 55 3.36 -11.81 5.17
CA ASP A 55 2.76 -13.06 4.71
C ASP A 55 1.23 -13.05 4.72
N GLU A 56 0.62 -12.35 5.68
CA GLU A 56 -0.83 -12.19 5.75
C GLU A 56 -1.32 -11.26 4.64
N THR A 57 -0.68 -10.11 4.49
CA THR A 57 -1.01 -9.14 3.44
C THR A 57 -0.81 -9.73 2.05
N ALA A 58 0.23 -10.53 1.83
CA ALA A 58 0.44 -11.23 0.56
C ALA A 58 -0.70 -12.22 0.27
N ARG A 59 -1.11 -13.02 1.27
CA ARG A 59 -2.24 -13.96 1.12
C ARG A 59 -3.55 -13.24 0.82
N GLU A 60 -3.81 -12.12 1.50
CA GLU A 60 -5.00 -11.30 1.27
C GLU A 60 -5.04 -10.76 -0.17
N ILE A 61 -3.93 -10.21 -0.66
CA ILE A 61 -3.82 -9.70 -2.04
C ILE A 61 -4.01 -10.82 -3.07
N LEU A 62 -3.41 -12.00 -2.84
CA LEU A 62 -3.58 -13.16 -3.72
C LEU A 62 -5.05 -13.60 -3.80
N ALA A 63 -5.76 -13.60 -2.67
CA ALA A 63 -7.18 -13.91 -2.63
C ALA A 63 -8.02 -12.88 -3.42
N MET A 64 -7.70 -11.59 -3.31
CA MET A 64 -8.38 -10.53 -4.09
C MET A 64 -8.17 -10.71 -5.60
N ILE A 65 -6.95 -11.03 -6.03
CA ILE A 65 -6.63 -11.28 -7.44
C ILE A 65 -7.39 -12.50 -7.97
N ALA A 66 -7.43 -13.59 -7.20
CA ALA A 66 -8.16 -14.80 -7.58
C ALA A 66 -9.66 -14.54 -7.75
N ALA A 67 -10.29 -13.84 -6.78
CA ALA A 67 -11.71 -13.51 -6.84
C ALA A 67 -12.06 -12.61 -8.03
N GLU A 68 -11.21 -11.62 -8.35
CA GLU A 68 -11.40 -10.78 -9.53
C GLU A 68 -11.30 -11.60 -10.83
N HIS A 69 -10.36 -12.54 -10.90
CA HIS A 69 -10.18 -13.40 -12.05
C HIS A 69 -11.44 -14.24 -12.33
N GLU A 70 -12.01 -14.88 -11.31
CA GLU A 70 -13.26 -15.64 -11.42
C GLU A 70 -14.45 -14.75 -11.82
N ARG A 71 -14.56 -13.55 -11.22
CA ARG A 71 -15.60 -12.57 -11.55
C ARG A 71 -15.57 -12.16 -13.02
N ARG A 72 -14.37 -12.02 -13.60
CA ARG A 72 -14.19 -11.67 -15.02
C ARG A 72 -14.51 -12.83 -15.95
N GLN A 73 -14.17 -14.06 -15.57
CA GLN A 73 -14.48 -15.26 -16.36
C GLN A 73 -15.98 -15.56 -16.43
N THR A 74 -16.71 -15.31 -15.36
CA THR A 74 -18.17 -15.55 -15.28
C THR A 74 -18.99 -14.48 -16.03
N ARG A 75 -18.35 -13.37 -16.44
CA ARG A 75 -18.98 -12.25 -17.14
C ARG A 75 -18.89 -12.33 -18.68
N VAL A 76 -18.34 -13.43 -19.19
CA VAL A 76 -18.24 -13.77 -20.62
C VAL A 76 -19.29 -14.83 -20.94
#